data_AF-A0AAW6EM19-F1
#
_entry.id   AF-A0AAW6EM19-F1
#
_cell.length_a   1.000
_cell.length_b   1.000
_cell.length_c   1.000
_cell.angle_alpha   90.00
_cell.angle_beta   90.00
_cell.angle_gamma   90.00
#
_symmetry.space_group_name_H-M   'P 1'
#
loop_
_entity.id
_entity.type
_entity.pdbx_description
1 polymer ?
#
loop_
_entity_poly.entity_id
_entity_poly.type
_entity_poly.pdbx_seq_one_letter_code
_entity_poly.pdbx_strand_id
1 'polypeptide(L)'
;MASINRNDILNCINYCKENELFDKLNDTYKSLPSGDCTGCGNCCMESVGINLIEFINIYSYLLDKDELRKTSLSKIIDYYFLEFTKKSACPFKDENNRCLIYEVRPLNCRIFGHWKKEDYNKNLSNITKRNREYSDLMKSKYGFDISEKVVNYKIKYCEDFKPQNGYLDKSTRLSFADELMILDSKLYSKGIIDIDFKDRGIVEYFIEALLKDDTAYNIKIRLSKDEEVREIALKRLKKILL
;
A
#
# COMPACT_ATOMS: atom_id res chain seq x y z
N MET A 1 -20.81 6.15 -5.17
CA MET A 1 -19.70 7.08 -5.41
C MET A 1 -18.57 6.68 -4.49
N ALA A 2 -17.35 6.53 -5.00
CA ALA A 2 -16.18 6.12 -4.23
C ALA A 2 -15.81 7.15 -3.15
N SER A 3 -15.05 6.76 -2.13
CA SER A 3 -14.53 7.69 -1.12
C SER A 3 -13.56 8.71 -1.71
N ILE A 4 -12.77 8.28 -2.70
CA ILE A 4 -11.90 9.14 -3.48
C ILE A 4 -12.47 9.23 -4.90
N ASN A 5 -12.95 10.41 -5.29
CA ASN A 5 -13.54 10.57 -6.62
C ASN A 5 -12.46 10.51 -7.70
N ARG A 6 -12.74 9.79 -8.80
CA ARG A 6 -11.85 9.74 -9.96
C ARG A 6 -11.54 11.13 -10.52
N ASN A 7 -12.52 12.03 -10.57
CA ASN A 7 -12.30 13.39 -11.06
C ASN A 7 -11.32 14.16 -10.16
N ASP A 8 -11.43 13.99 -8.84
CA ASP A 8 -10.53 14.62 -7.88
C ASP A 8 -9.10 14.07 -8.06
N ILE A 9 -8.96 12.76 -8.26
CA ILE A 9 -7.66 12.13 -8.59
C ILE A 9 -7.07 12.75 -9.87
N LEU A 10 -7.86 12.87 -10.95
CA LEU A 10 -7.40 13.46 -12.21
C LEU A 10 -7.01 14.94 -12.04
N ASN A 11 -7.79 15.70 -11.26
CA ASN A 11 -7.47 17.08 -10.93
C ASN A 11 -6.19 17.19 -10.10
N CYS A 12 -5.97 16.29 -9.13
CA CYS A 12 -4.72 16.19 -8.39
C CYS A 12 -3.54 15.87 -9.31
N ILE A 13 -3.69 14.95 -10.27
CA ILE A 13 -2.63 14.64 -11.25
C ILE A 13 -2.26 15.88 -12.06
N ASN A 14 -3.24 16.63 -12.56
CA ASN A 14 -2.99 17.87 -13.31
C ASN A 14 -2.26 18.89 -12.44
N TYR A 15 -2.74 19.12 -11.22
CA TYR A 15 -2.09 20.01 -10.27
C TYR A 15 -0.65 19.58 -9.93
N CYS A 16 -0.41 18.28 -9.71
CA CYS A 16 0.92 17.74 -9.47
C CYS A 16 1.87 17.99 -10.64
N LYS A 17 1.39 17.89 -11.89
CA LYS A 17 2.19 18.18 -13.09
C LYS A 17 2.46 19.68 -13.23
N GLU A 18 1.44 20.52 -13.10
CA GLU A 18 1.55 21.98 -13.20
C GLU A 18 2.49 22.59 -12.14
N ASN A 19 2.59 21.96 -10.97
CA ASN A 19 3.39 22.45 -9.84
C ASN A 19 4.67 21.62 -9.59
N GLU A 20 5.02 20.74 -10.54
CA GLU A 20 6.23 19.92 -10.51
C GLU A 20 6.36 19.09 -9.20
N LEU A 21 5.23 18.64 -8.65
CA LEU A 21 5.22 17.87 -7.40
C LEU A 21 5.75 16.46 -7.61
N PHE A 22 5.55 15.87 -8.79
CA PHE A 22 6.17 14.60 -9.14
C PHE A 22 7.68 14.71 -9.29
N ASP A 23 8.19 15.82 -9.82
CA ASP A 23 9.63 16.05 -9.93
C ASP A 23 10.25 16.19 -8.55
N LYS A 24 9.62 16.96 -7.65
CA LYS A 24 10.02 17.05 -6.24
C LYS A 24 10.00 15.71 -5.53
N LEU A 25 8.96 14.89 -5.74
CA LEU A 25 8.90 13.53 -5.22
C LEU A 25 10.08 12.68 -5.73
N ASN A 26 10.37 12.76 -7.03
CA ASN A 26 11.48 12.05 -7.63
C ASN A 26 12.83 12.55 -7.13
N ASP A 27 12.99 13.83 -6.84
CA ASP A 27 14.22 14.38 -6.27
C ASP A 27 14.44 13.89 -4.84
N THR A 28 13.40 13.82 -4.01
CA THR A 28 13.45 13.11 -2.71
C THR A 28 13.86 11.64 -2.90
N TYR A 29 13.35 10.95 -3.91
CA TYR A 29 13.75 9.56 -4.16
C TYR A 29 15.19 9.42 -4.67
N LYS A 30 15.71 10.39 -5.43
CA LYS A 30 17.10 10.40 -5.92
C LYS A 30 18.09 10.69 -4.78
N SER A 31 17.66 11.43 -3.75
CA SER A 31 18.51 11.71 -2.58
C SER A 31 18.59 10.55 -1.59
N LEU A 32 17.73 9.53 -1.72
CA LEU A 32 17.85 8.29 -0.95
C LEU A 32 19.21 7.63 -1.20
N PRO A 33 19.93 7.21 -0.15
CA PRO A 33 21.15 6.44 -0.32
C PRO A 33 20.90 5.19 -1.16
N SER A 34 21.83 4.90 -2.08
CA SER A 34 21.74 3.72 -2.93
C SER A 34 22.19 2.45 -2.18
N GLY A 35 21.79 1.30 -2.71
CA GLY A 35 22.23 0.00 -2.23
C GLY A 35 21.84 -1.12 -3.19
N ASP A 36 22.54 -2.24 -3.07
CA ASP A 36 22.39 -3.38 -3.97
C ASP A 36 21.26 -4.28 -3.47
N CYS A 37 20.16 -4.29 -4.24
CA CYS A 37 19.04 -5.19 -4.06
C CYS A 37 19.11 -6.31 -5.09
N THR A 38 19.02 -7.57 -4.67
CA THR A 38 18.96 -8.74 -5.56
C THR A 38 17.67 -8.78 -6.39
N GLY A 39 16.64 -8.06 -5.94
CA GLY A 39 15.33 -8.04 -6.58
C GLY A 39 14.60 -9.39 -6.51
N CYS A 40 14.81 -10.15 -5.44
CA CYS A 40 14.18 -11.45 -5.21
C CYS A 40 12.66 -11.39 -4.92
N GLY A 41 12.13 -10.20 -4.61
CA GLY A 41 10.69 -10.00 -4.35
C GLY A 41 10.16 -10.60 -3.04
N ASN A 42 11.04 -11.01 -2.11
CA ASN A 42 10.65 -11.56 -0.80
C ASN A 42 9.99 -10.53 0.12
N CYS A 43 10.32 -9.25 -0.05
CA CYS A 43 9.69 -8.15 0.70
C CYS A 43 8.33 -7.73 0.13
N CYS A 44 7.99 -8.14 -1.09
CA CYS A 44 6.77 -7.74 -1.80
C CYS A 44 5.55 -8.54 -1.35
N MET A 45 5.26 -8.52 -0.04
CA MET A 45 4.27 -9.39 0.57
C MET A 45 3.20 -8.64 1.36
N GLU A 46 3.23 -7.31 1.47
CA GLU A 46 2.21 -6.53 2.19
C GLU A 46 1.79 -5.26 1.43
N SER A 47 0.60 -4.74 1.75
CA SER A 47 0.21 -3.35 1.47
C SER A 47 1.06 -2.45 2.36
N VAL A 48 1.95 -1.68 1.76
CA VAL A 48 2.75 -0.70 2.49
C VAL A 48 1.98 0.59 2.65
N GLY A 49 2.13 1.26 3.79
CA GLY A 49 1.67 2.64 3.98
C GLY A 49 2.28 3.55 2.92
N ILE A 50 1.48 4.44 2.34
CA ILE A 50 1.96 5.41 1.34
C ILE A 50 1.36 6.79 1.59
N ASN A 51 2.04 7.82 1.10
CA ASN A 51 1.54 9.19 1.08
C ASN A 51 0.56 9.41 -0.08
N LEU A 52 -0.27 10.44 0.02
CA LEU A 52 -1.24 10.77 -1.02
C LEU A 52 -0.53 11.09 -2.35
N ILE A 53 0.57 11.85 -2.32
CA ILE A 53 1.36 12.17 -3.51
C ILE A 53 1.87 10.90 -4.22
N GLU A 54 2.21 9.85 -3.47
CA GLU A 54 2.65 8.58 -4.02
C GLU A 54 1.49 7.84 -4.68
N PHE A 55 0.31 7.82 -4.05
CA PHE A 55 -0.90 7.25 -4.66
C PHE A 55 -1.22 7.96 -5.98
N ILE A 56 -1.23 9.29 -5.98
CA ILE A 56 -1.50 10.10 -7.18
C ILE A 56 -0.46 9.83 -8.29
N ASN A 57 0.83 9.67 -7.92
CA ASN A 57 1.89 9.31 -8.87
C ASN A 57 1.69 7.91 -9.46
N ILE A 58 1.39 6.91 -8.63
CA ILE A 58 1.14 5.53 -9.07
C ILE A 58 -0.11 5.47 -9.94
N TYR A 59 -1.18 6.17 -9.56
CA TYR A 59 -2.40 6.23 -10.36
C TYR A 59 -2.12 6.86 -11.73
N SER A 60 -1.37 7.98 -11.77
CA SER A 60 -0.92 8.62 -13.01
C SER A 60 -0.13 7.67 -13.90
N TYR A 61 0.79 6.89 -13.32
CA TYR A 61 1.57 5.88 -14.06
C TYR A 61 0.71 4.77 -14.68
N LEU A 62 -0.43 4.44 -14.09
CA LEU A 62 -1.33 3.39 -14.57
C LEU A 62 -2.39 3.89 -15.57
N LEU A 63 -2.53 5.20 -15.77
CA LEU A 63 -3.60 5.77 -16.61
C LEU A 63 -3.55 5.27 -18.05
N ASP A 64 -2.36 5.16 -18.62
CA ASP A 64 -2.09 4.78 -20.00
C ASP A 64 -1.71 3.29 -20.17
N LYS A 65 -1.75 2.50 -19.09
CA LYS A 65 -1.34 1.09 -19.07
C LYS A 65 -2.51 0.18 -18.73
N ASP A 66 -3.47 0.09 -19.65
CA ASP A 66 -4.77 -0.57 -19.40
C ASP A 66 -4.66 -2.00 -18.87
N GLU A 67 -3.82 -2.85 -19.49
CA GLU A 67 -3.66 -4.25 -19.05
C GLU A 67 -3.02 -4.36 -17.67
N LEU A 68 -1.99 -3.54 -17.41
CA LEU A 68 -1.36 -3.47 -16.10
C LEU A 68 -2.35 -2.96 -15.04
N ARG A 69 -3.12 -1.93 -15.36
CA ARG A 69 -4.13 -1.35 -14.46
C ARG A 69 -5.20 -2.39 -14.12
N LYS A 70 -5.82 -3.02 -15.13
CA LYS A 70 -6.85 -4.05 -14.92
C LYS A 70 -6.34 -5.22 -14.09
N THR A 71 -5.14 -5.73 -14.41
CA THR A 71 -4.54 -6.85 -13.68
C THR A 71 -4.23 -6.46 -12.24
N SER A 72 -3.65 -5.27 -12.01
CA SER A 72 -3.34 -4.78 -10.67
C SER A 72 -4.59 -4.54 -9.84
N LEU A 73 -5.62 -3.90 -10.41
CA LEU A 73 -6.89 -3.66 -9.70
C LEU A 73 -7.60 -4.98 -9.35
N SER A 74 -7.58 -5.98 -10.22
CA SER A 74 -8.10 -7.32 -9.91
C SER A 74 -7.38 -7.95 -8.70
N LYS A 75 -6.05 -7.86 -8.66
CA LYS A 75 -5.23 -8.34 -7.53
C LYS A 75 -5.46 -7.50 -6.26
N ILE A 76 -5.70 -6.19 -6.37
CA ILE A 76 -6.02 -5.29 -5.25
C ILE A 76 -7.36 -5.66 -4.62
N ILE A 77 -8.38 -5.91 -5.44
CA ILE A 77 -9.70 -6.37 -4.98
C ILE A 77 -9.54 -7.69 -4.19
N ASP A 78 -8.84 -8.67 -4.76
CA ASP A 78 -8.58 -9.94 -4.05
C ASP A 78 -7.83 -9.71 -2.74
N TYR A 79 -6.74 -8.93 -2.78
CA TYR A 79 -5.93 -8.66 -1.60
C TYR A 79 -6.78 -8.05 -0.47
N TYR A 80 -7.52 -6.98 -0.75
CA TYR A 80 -8.27 -6.26 0.28
C TYR A 80 -9.38 -7.12 0.89
N PHE A 81 -10.18 -7.78 0.05
CA PHE A 81 -11.35 -8.52 0.53
C PHE A 81 -11.01 -9.89 1.12
N LEU A 82 -9.85 -10.47 0.78
CA LEU A 82 -9.39 -11.75 1.33
C LEU A 82 -8.38 -11.59 2.47
N GLU A 83 -7.96 -10.37 2.81
CA GLU A 83 -6.85 -10.10 3.74
C GLU A 83 -6.98 -10.86 5.07
N PHE A 84 -8.19 -11.03 5.61
CA PHE A 84 -8.39 -11.73 6.89
C PHE A 84 -8.37 -13.26 6.79
N THR A 85 -8.45 -13.80 5.58
CA THR A 85 -8.62 -15.25 5.33
C THR A 85 -7.38 -15.86 4.68
N LYS A 86 -6.72 -15.09 3.81
CA LYS A 86 -5.61 -15.53 2.98
C LYS A 86 -4.51 -14.49 2.96
N LYS A 87 -3.29 -14.93 3.24
CA LYS A 87 -2.09 -14.14 2.99
C LYS A 87 -1.80 -14.09 1.48
N SER A 88 -1.81 -12.88 0.93
CA SER A 88 -1.48 -12.61 -0.46
C SER A 88 -0.20 -11.78 -0.58
N ALA A 89 0.50 -11.94 -1.71
CA ALA A 89 1.62 -11.08 -2.08
C ALA A 89 1.13 -9.67 -2.46
N CYS A 90 2.04 -8.71 -2.58
CA CYS A 90 1.72 -7.38 -3.08
C CYS A 90 1.00 -7.47 -4.44
N PRO A 91 -0.11 -6.73 -4.67
CA PRO A 91 -0.84 -6.76 -5.93
C PRO A 91 -0.01 -6.36 -7.16
N PHE A 92 1.08 -5.63 -6.96
CA PHE A 92 2.01 -5.21 -8.01
C PHE A 92 3.18 -6.16 -8.21
N LYS A 93 3.17 -7.34 -7.58
CA LYS A 93 4.16 -8.39 -7.81
C LYS A 93 3.73 -9.25 -9.01
N ASP A 94 4.65 -9.46 -9.94
CA ASP A 94 4.46 -10.39 -11.07
C ASP A 94 4.87 -11.83 -10.71
N GLU A 95 4.62 -12.74 -11.63
CA GLU A 95 4.98 -14.16 -11.57
C GLU A 95 6.48 -14.42 -11.50
N ASN A 96 7.33 -13.48 -11.93
CA ASN A 96 8.79 -13.56 -11.89
C ASN A 96 9.39 -12.88 -10.63
N ASN A 97 8.56 -12.58 -9.63
CA ASN A 97 8.93 -11.86 -8.41
C ASN A 97 9.43 -10.42 -8.62
N ARG A 98 9.03 -9.77 -9.72
CA ARG A 98 9.37 -8.37 -10.03
C ARG A 98 8.20 -7.45 -9.69
N CYS A 99 8.52 -6.18 -9.47
CA CYS A 99 7.54 -5.14 -9.22
C CYS A 99 7.07 -4.54 -10.55
N LEU A 100 5.76 -4.60 -10.81
CA LEU A 100 5.12 -4.05 -12.00
C LEU A 100 5.09 -2.51 -12.04
N ILE A 101 5.27 -1.86 -10.88
CA ILE A 101 5.32 -0.40 -10.74
C ILE A 101 6.68 0.07 -10.20
N TYR A 102 7.77 -0.62 -10.56
CA TYR A 102 9.08 -0.40 -9.96
C TYR A 102 9.51 1.08 -10.00
N GLU A 103 9.29 1.78 -11.10
CA GLU A 103 9.68 3.19 -11.29
C GLU A 103 8.98 4.13 -10.31
N VAL A 104 7.70 3.88 -10.03
CA VAL A 104 6.86 4.69 -9.13
C VAL A 104 6.61 4.01 -7.79
N ARG A 105 7.47 3.07 -7.39
CA ARG A 105 7.32 2.35 -6.12
C ARG A 105 7.38 3.32 -4.92
N PRO A 106 6.61 3.09 -3.85
CA PRO A 106 6.59 3.97 -2.69
C PRO A 106 7.89 4.02 -1.91
N LEU A 107 8.06 5.04 -1.07
CA LEU A 107 9.19 5.29 -0.18
C LEU A 107 9.46 4.06 0.69
N ASN A 108 8.43 3.50 1.31
CA ASN A 108 8.55 2.31 2.16
C ASN A 108 9.16 1.10 1.42
N CYS A 109 8.88 0.94 0.11
CA CYS A 109 9.51 -0.08 -0.72
C CYS A 109 10.98 0.26 -1.04
N ARG A 110 11.31 1.55 -1.23
CA ARG A 110 12.67 2.01 -1.54
C ARG A 110 13.60 1.86 -0.33
N ILE A 111 13.12 2.17 0.86
CA ILE A 111 13.95 2.17 2.08
C ILE A 111 13.94 0.85 2.84
N PHE A 112 13.16 -0.16 2.41
CA PHE A 112 13.03 -1.44 3.12
C PHE A 112 14.39 -2.10 3.43
N GLY A 113 15.29 -2.16 2.44
CA GLY A 113 16.63 -2.73 2.63
C GLY A 113 17.55 -1.91 3.55
N HIS A 114 17.25 -0.63 3.75
CA HIS A 114 18.10 0.27 4.52
C HIS A 114 17.86 0.24 6.02
N TRP A 115 16.93 -0.58 6.52
CA TRP A 115 16.69 -0.70 7.95
C TRP A 115 17.90 -1.29 8.67
N LYS A 116 18.26 -0.73 9.82
CA LYS A 116 19.12 -1.44 10.78
C LYS A 116 18.36 -2.64 11.33
N LYS A 117 19.04 -3.78 11.50
CA LYS A 117 18.43 -5.05 11.92
C LYS A 117 17.75 -4.94 13.29
N GLU A 118 18.33 -4.18 14.21
CA GLU A 118 17.78 -3.94 15.54
C GLU A 118 16.46 -3.16 15.47
N ASP A 119 16.44 -2.07 14.68
CA ASP A 119 15.24 -1.26 14.44
C ASP A 119 14.14 -2.10 13.78
N TYR A 120 14.51 -2.93 12.81
CA TYR A 120 13.58 -3.81 12.11
C TYR A 120 12.94 -4.81 13.08
N ASN A 121 13.75 -5.50 13.88
CA ASN A 121 13.26 -6.49 14.84
C ASN A 121 12.36 -5.86 15.92
N LYS A 122 12.70 -4.65 16.38
CA LYS A 122 11.84 -3.88 17.30
C LYS A 122 10.51 -3.49 16.66
N ASN A 123 10.51 -3.11 15.39
CA ASN A 123 9.28 -2.83 14.67
C ASN A 123 8.44 -4.11 14.45
N LEU A 124 9.09 -5.22 14.09
CA LEU A 124 8.43 -6.50 13.87
C LEU A 124 7.75 -7.05 15.12
N SER A 125 8.36 -6.90 16.30
CA SER A 125 7.75 -7.30 17.57
C SER A 125 6.50 -6.47 17.88
N ASN A 126 6.55 -5.16 17.66
CA ASN A 126 5.40 -4.26 17.82
C ASN A 126 4.26 -4.62 16.87
N ILE A 127 4.56 -4.87 15.59
CA ILE A 127 3.57 -5.29 14.59
C ILE A 127 2.95 -6.64 14.98
N THR A 128 3.77 -7.61 15.41
CA THR A 128 3.27 -8.93 15.86
C THR A 128 2.26 -8.78 17.00
N LYS A 129 2.54 -7.89 17.96
CA LYS A 129 1.62 -7.61 19.07
C LYS A 129 0.30 -7.00 18.57
N ARG A 130 0.39 -5.95 17.75
CA ARG A 130 -0.78 -5.26 17.17
C ARG A 130 -1.64 -6.18 16.32
N ASN A 131 -1.05 -7.09 15.55
CA ASN A 131 -1.80 -8.06 14.74
C ASN A 131 -2.64 -8.99 15.61
N ARG A 132 -2.10 -9.43 16.77
CA ARG A 132 -2.86 -10.25 17.73
C ARG A 132 -3.98 -9.45 18.38
N GLU A 133 -3.68 -8.26 18.88
CA GLU A 133 -4.68 -7.35 19.45
C GLU A 133 -5.82 -7.05 18.45
N TYR A 134 -5.49 -6.86 17.17
CA TYR A 134 -6.46 -6.65 16.11
C TYR A 134 -7.29 -7.91 15.81
N SER A 135 -6.67 -9.09 15.82
CA SER A 135 -7.38 -10.36 15.66
C SER A 135 -8.41 -10.58 16.78
N ASP A 136 -8.03 -10.31 18.03
CA ASP A 136 -8.92 -10.40 19.20
C ASP A 136 -10.08 -9.40 19.09
N LEU A 137 -9.79 -8.19 18.61
CA LEU A 137 -10.80 -7.16 18.33
C LEU A 137 -11.78 -7.62 17.23
N MET A 138 -11.30 -8.19 16.12
CA MET A 138 -12.19 -8.68 15.05
C MET A 138 -13.10 -9.80 15.55
N LYS A 139 -12.56 -10.73 16.35
CA LYS A 139 -13.34 -11.81 16.96
C LYS A 139 -14.42 -11.27 17.88
N SER A 140 -14.07 -10.38 18.80
CA SER A 140 -15.02 -9.81 19.76
C SER A 140 -16.09 -8.92 19.10
N LYS A 141 -15.70 -8.10 18.11
CA LYS A 141 -16.62 -7.14 17.47
C LYS A 141 -17.50 -7.78 16.39
N TYR A 142 -16.96 -8.72 15.61
CA TYR A 142 -17.64 -9.25 14.44
C TYR A 142 -17.90 -10.76 14.48
N GLY A 143 -17.33 -11.50 15.43
CA GLY A 143 -17.61 -12.92 15.61
C GLY A 143 -16.97 -13.85 14.58
N PHE A 144 -15.84 -13.46 13.98
CA PHE A 144 -15.03 -14.35 13.13
C PHE A 144 -13.55 -14.25 13.51
N ASP A 145 -12.81 -15.32 13.27
CA ASP A 145 -11.36 -15.38 13.49
C ASP A 145 -10.60 -14.99 12.20
N ILE A 146 -9.58 -14.14 12.35
CA ILE A 146 -8.60 -13.95 11.28
C ILE A 146 -7.73 -15.21 11.19
N SER A 147 -7.44 -15.64 9.97
CA SER A 147 -6.59 -16.81 9.72
C SER A 147 -5.24 -16.70 10.45
N GLU A 148 -4.85 -17.73 11.20
CA GLU A 148 -3.57 -17.75 11.93
C GLU A 148 -2.36 -17.54 11.02
N LYS A 149 -2.46 -18.00 9.76
CA LYS A 149 -1.42 -17.79 8.74
C LYS A 149 -1.26 -16.31 8.40
N VAL A 150 -2.35 -15.53 8.44
CA VAL A 150 -2.33 -14.07 8.26
C VAL A 150 -1.76 -13.40 9.51
N VAL A 151 -2.33 -13.70 10.69
CA VAL A 151 -1.94 -13.05 11.96
C VAL A 151 -0.45 -13.24 12.27
N ASN A 152 0.08 -14.43 12.03
CA ASN A 152 1.45 -14.79 12.34
C ASN A 152 2.43 -14.57 11.18
N TYR A 153 1.97 -14.09 10.01
CA TYR A 153 2.87 -13.83 8.89
C TYR A 153 3.87 -12.73 9.22
N LYS A 154 5.10 -12.92 8.77
CA LYS A 154 6.19 -11.96 8.95
C LYS A 154 7.02 -11.90 7.67
N ILE A 155 7.19 -10.70 7.15
CA ILE A 155 8.31 -10.44 6.25
C ILE A 155 9.58 -10.59 7.10
N LYS A 156 10.60 -11.26 6.56
CA LYS A 156 11.90 -11.39 7.24
C LYS A 156 12.76 -10.16 6.95
N TYR A 157 13.66 -9.85 7.86
CA TYR A 157 14.73 -8.88 7.60
C TYR A 157 15.50 -9.28 6.33
N CYS A 158 15.87 -8.30 5.51
CA CYS A 158 16.63 -8.56 4.30
C CYS A 158 18.12 -8.70 4.62
N GLU A 159 18.63 -9.94 4.63
CA GLU A 159 20.06 -10.19 4.85
C GLU A 159 20.90 -9.95 3.58
N ASP A 160 20.26 -9.93 2.40
CA ASP A 160 20.95 -9.84 1.10
C ASP A 160 21.20 -8.40 0.62
N PHE A 161 20.50 -7.42 1.19
CA PHE A 161 20.62 -6.03 0.76
C PHE A 161 21.93 -5.43 1.27
N LYS A 162 22.68 -4.78 0.37
CA LYS A 162 23.96 -4.15 0.71
C LYS A 162 23.90 -2.65 0.50
N PRO A 163 23.79 -1.83 1.56
CA PRO A 163 23.79 -0.38 1.40
C PRO A 163 25.18 0.13 0.97
N GLN A 164 25.24 1.14 0.09
CA GLN A 164 26.51 1.75 -0.31
C GLN A 164 27.14 2.58 0.82
N ASN A 165 26.32 3.39 1.51
CA ASN A 165 26.77 4.31 2.57
C ASN A 165 26.25 3.90 3.96
N GLY A 166 26.18 2.59 4.21
CA GLY A 166 25.66 2.04 5.46
C GLY A 166 24.12 2.10 5.60
N TYR A 167 23.60 1.43 6.63
CA TYR A 167 22.17 1.39 6.93
C TYR A 167 21.67 2.74 7.48
N LEU A 168 20.45 3.10 7.09
CA LEU A 168 19.82 4.35 7.54
C LEU A 168 19.36 4.21 8.99
N ASP A 169 19.72 5.19 9.82
CA ASP A 169 19.09 5.32 11.13
C ASP A 169 17.62 5.74 11.04
N LYS A 170 16.91 5.62 12.16
CA LYS A 170 15.49 5.96 12.23
C LYS A 170 15.21 7.43 11.89
N SER A 171 16.06 8.37 12.33
CA SER A 171 15.84 9.80 12.10
C SER A 171 15.90 10.15 10.62
N THR A 172 16.89 9.60 9.92
CA THR A 172 17.08 9.80 8.48
C THR A 172 15.96 9.15 7.68
N ARG A 173 15.46 7.97 8.09
CA ARG A 173 14.27 7.38 7.43
C ARG A 173 13.02 8.23 7.61
N LEU A 174 12.83 8.82 8.79
CA LEU A 174 11.69 9.67 9.08
C LEU A 174 11.76 11.00 8.33
N SER A 175 12.93 11.58 8.13
CA SER A 175 13.04 12.85 7.38
C SER A 175 12.54 12.73 5.93
N PHE A 176 12.74 11.58 5.28
CA PHE A 176 12.15 11.34 3.95
C PHE A 176 10.62 11.25 4.00
N ALA A 177 10.05 10.67 5.06
CA ALA A 177 8.59 10.66 5.23
C ALA A 177 8.05 12.07 5.49
N ASP A 178 8.80 12.89 6.23
CA ASP A 178 8.46 14.30 6.47
C ASP A 178 8.46 15.11 5.15
N GLU A 179 9.43 14.87 4.26
CA GLU A 179 9.46 15.49 2.92
C GLU A 179 8.20 15.14 2.10
N LEU A 180 7.78 13.88 2.11
CA LEU A 180 6.55 13.46 1.43
C LEU A 180 5.30 14.08 2.08
N MET A 181 5.29 14.22 3.41
CA MET A 181 4.20 14.87 4.12
C MET A 181 4.09 16.37 3.78
N ILE A 182 5.21 17.04 3.50
CA ILE A 182 5.21 18.40 2.96
C ILE A 182 4.55 18.43 1.57
N LEU A 183 4.80 17.44 0.70
CA LEU A 183 4.13 17.36 -0.60
C LEU A 183 2.63 17.10 -0.46
N ASP A 184 2.23 16.19 0.42
CA ASP A 184 0.82 15.92 0.74
C ASP A 184 0.11 17.18 1.23
N SER A 185 0.75 17.97 2.10
CA SER A 185 0.16 19.21 2.62
C SER A 185 -0.22 20.21 1.51
N LYS A 186 0.49 20.22 0.38
CA LYS A 186 0.19 21.07 -0.79
C LYS A 186 -1.04 20.59 -1.56
N LEU A 187 -1.36 19.30 -1.49
CA LEU A 187 -2.57 18.72 -2.06
C LEU A 187 -3.77 19.01 -1.17
N TYR A 188 -3.64 18.74 0.14
CA TYR A 188 -4.71 18.98 1.12
C TYR A 188 -5.07 20.46 1.24
N SER A 189 -4.09 21.34 1.35
CA SER A 189 -4.34 22.80 1.49
C SER A 189 -5.06 23.41 0.30
N LYS A 190 -4.96 22.80 -0.89
CA LYS A 190 -5.66 23.27 -2.08
C LYS A 190 -7.12 22.81 -2.13
N GLY A 191 -7.49 21.79 -1.36
CA GLY A 191 -8.86 21.25 -1.33
C GLY A 191 -9.30 20.58 -2.63
N ILE A 192 -8.36 20.10 -3.46
CA ILE A 192 -8.68 19.39 -4.71
C ILE A 192 -9.31 18.02 -4.42
N ILE A 193 -8.91 17.43 -3.30
CA ILE A 193 -9.34 16.12 -2.82
C ILE A 193 -9.69 16.26 -1.35
N ASP A 194 -10.93 15.90 -1.02
CA ASP A 194 -11.47 15.96 0.34
C ASP A 194 -11.51 14.56 0.93
N ILE A 195 -10.40 14.17 1.57
CA ILE A 195 -10.24 12.87 2.22
C ILE A 195 -9.64 13.07 3.61
N ASP A 196 -10.04 12.24 4.57
CA ASP A 196 -9.48 12.29 5.93
C ASP A 196 -7.97 12.06 5.92
N PHE A 197 -7.25 12.80 6.75
CA PHE A 197 -5.84 12.53 6.99
C PHE A 197 -5.69 11.31 7.92
N LYS A 198 -5.48 10.13 7.35
CA LYS A 198 -5.26 8.85 8.06
C LYS A 198 -4.18 8.03 7.34
N ASP A 199 -3.53 7.15 8.10
CA ASP A 199 -2.62 6.14 7.55
C ASP A 199 -3.39 5.23 6.59
N ARG A 200 -2.94 5.17 5.34
CA ARG A 200 -3.49 4.29 4.30
C ARG A 200 -2.37 3.55 3.61
N GLY A 201 -2.60 2.27 3.35
CA GLY A 201 -1.75 1.51 2.46
C GLY A 201 -2.11 1.75 1.00
N ILE A 202 -1.22 1.29 0.12
CA ILE A 202 -1.43 1.37 -1.33
C ILE A 202 -2.74 0.69 -1.75
N VAL A 203 -3.09 -0.45 -1.15
CA VAL A 203 -4.33 -1.18 -1.46
C VAL A 203 -5.55 -0.37 -1.06
N GLU A 204 -5.53 0.22 0.15
CA GLU A 204 -6.62 1.00 0.70
C GLU A 204 -6.95 2.21 -0.18
N TYR A 205 -5.94 2.96 -0.66
CA TYR A 205 -6.17 4.08 -1.57
C TYR A 205 -6.91 3.65 -2.85
N PHE A 206 -6.50 2.54 -3.47
CA PHE A 206 -7.18 2.04 -4.67
C PHE A 206 -8.59 1.54 -4.37
N ILE A 207 -8.81 0.90 -3.22
CA ILE A 207 -10.15 0.47 -2.81
C ILE A 207 -11.06 1.67 -2.55
N GLU A 208 -10.57 2.70 -1.87
CA GLU A 208 -11.30 3.95 -1.63
C GLU A 208 -11.55 4.73 -2.93
N ALA A 209 -10.75 4.53 -3.98
CA ALA A 209 -10.99 5.07 -5.32
C ALA A 209 -12.04 4.28 -6.14
N LEU A 210 -12.35 3.04 -5.73
CA LEU A 210 -13.36 2.18 -6.37
C LEU A 210 -14.70 2.19 -5.62
N LEU A 211 -14.67 2.27 -4.28
CA LEU A 211 -15.81 2.10 -3.38
C LEU A 211 -15.78 3.13 -2.25
N LYS A 212 -16.92 3.33 -1.57
CA LYS A 212 -16.92 4.02 -0.28
C LYS A 212 -16.23 3.15 0.76
N ASP A 213 -15.42 3.74 1.64
CA ASP A 213 -14.69 3.08 2.71
C ASP A 213 -15.61 2.16 3.55
N ASP A 214 -16.69 2.71 4.11
CA ASP A 214 -17.66 1.93 4.88
C ASP A 214 -18.30 0.78 4.07
N THR A 215 -18.54 1.00 2.77
CA THR A 215 -19.13 -0.03 1.91
C THR A 215 -18.12 -1.16 1.66
N ALA A 216 -16.87 -0.81 1.32
CA ALA A 216 -15.80 -1.78 1.13
C ALA A 216 -15.54 -2.58 2.41
N TYR A 217 -15.48 -1.89 3.55
CA TYR A 217 -15.26 -2.53 4.84
C TYR A 217 -16.41 -3.47 5.23
N ASN A 218 -17.66 -3.05 5.07
CA ASN A 218 -18.83 -3.91 5.35
C ASN A 218 -18.86 -5.16 4.47
N ILE A 219 -18.50 -5.03 3.18
CA ILE A 219 -18.36 -6.18 2.27
C ILE A 219 -17.25 -7.10 2.78
N LYS A 220 -16.06 -6.57 3.11
CA LYS A 220 -14.93 -7.35 3.63
C LYS A 220 -15.30 -8.16 4.86
N ILE A 221 -16.02 -7.56 5.81
CA ILE A 221 -16.52 -8.26 7.01
C ILE A 221 -17.46 -9.40 6.63
N ARG A 222 -18.41 -9.17 5.70
CA ARG A 222 -19.34 -10.22 5.25
C ARG A 222 -18.61 -11.39 4.59
N LEU A 223 -17.68 -11.11 3.68
CA LEU A 223 -16.89 -12.13 2.97
C LEU A 223 -15.97 -12.92 3.90
N SER A 224 -15.56 -12.32 5.02
CA SER A 224 -14.73 -12.99 6.03
C SER A 224 -15.52 -14.01 6.86
N LYS A 225 -16.84 -13.81 7.01
CA LYS A 225 -17.73 -14.71 7.78
C LYS A 225 -18.26 -15.90 6.99
N ASP A 226 -18.49 -15.70 5.69
CA ASP A 226 -19.23 -16.65 4.85
C ASP A 226 -18.36 -17.09 3.67
N GLU A 227 -17.82 -18.31 3.77
CA GLU A 227 -16.96 -18.90 2.74
C GLU A 227 -17.74 -19.29 1.48
N GLU A 228 -18.98 -19.75 1.62
CA GLU A 228 -19.82 -20.19 0.50
C GLU A 228 -20.16 -19.04 -0.45
N VAL A 229 -20.39 -17.84 0.10
CA VAL A 229 -20.74 -16.65 -0.68
C VAL A 229 -19.49 -15.92 -1.22
N ARG A 230 -18.31 -16.15 -0.61
CA ARG A 230 -17.09 -15.37 -0.85
C ARG A 230 -16.69 -15.31 -2.33
N GLU A 231 -16.51 -16.46 -2.96
CA GLU A 231 -16.04 -16.56 -4.36
C GLU A 231 -17.03 -15.92 -5.34
N ILE A 232 -18.33 -16.18 -5.16
CA ILE A 232 -19.39 -15.64 -6.02
C ILE A 232 -19.45 -14.12 -5.88
N ALA A 233 -19.39 -13.61 -4.65
CA ALA A 233 -19.43 -12.18 -4.38
C ALA A 233 -18.18 -11.47 -4.94
N LEU A 234 -16.98 -12.03 -4.78
CA LEU A 234 -15.76 -11.47 -5.37
C LEU A 234 -15.82 -11.42 -6.90
N LYS A 235 -16.29 -12.49 -7.53
CA LYS A 235 -16.48 -12.52 -9.00
C LYS A 235 -17.45 -11.44 -9.47
N ARG A 236 -18.54 -11.22 -8.72
CA ARG A 236 -19.51 -10.14 -9.02
C ARG A 236 -18.92 -8.76 -8.79
N LEU A 237 -18.19 -8.55 -7.69
CA LEU A 237 -17.54 -7.27 -7.39
C LEU A 237 -16.55 -6.89 -8.49
N LYS A 238 -15.69 -7.82 -8.91
CA LYS A 238 -14.76 -7.59 -10.02
C LYS A 238 -15.47 -7.20 -11.31
N LYS A 239 -16.58 -7.86 -11.66
CA LYS A 239 -17.38 -7.53 -12.85
C LYS A 239 -18.00 -6.13 -12.80
N ILE A 240 -18.26 -5.61 -11.60
CA ILE A 240 -18.85 -4.28 -11.41
C ILE A 240 -17.76 -3.19 -11.41
N LEU A 241 -16.58 -3.50 -10.87
CA LEU A 241 -15.52 -2.52 -10.60
C LEU A 241 -14.45 -2.42 -11.69
N LEU A 242 -14.28 -3.45 -12.53
CA LEU A 242 -13.26 -3.55 -13.59
C LEU A 242 -13.90 -3.53 -14.98
#